data_AF-A0A821M4H8-F1
#
_entry.id   AF-A0A821M4H8-F1
#
_cell.length_a   1.000
_cell.length_b   1.000
_cell.length_c   1.000
_cell.angle_alpha   90.00
_cell.angle_beta   90.00
_cell.angle_gamma   90.00
#
_symmetry.space_group_name_H-M   'P 1'
#
loop_
_entity.id
_entity.type
_entity.pdbx_description
1 polymer ?
#
loop_
_entity_poly.entity_id
_entity_poly.type
_entity_poly.pdbx_seq_one_letter_code
_entity_poly.pdbx_strand_id
1 'polypeptide(L)'
;MVEFENIPNLIALEIGEEQNKFQLVTCYSPPHEQIPFEIFDRILQKNENSIFTGDLNAKHNSWSRSVENPKGKTLFNWLSSSPTHATMEIINKFIPTSTRSKATIDLIIAPSHMASDTFSF
;
A
#
# COMPACT_ATOMS: atom_id res chain seq x y z
N MET A 1 13.53 4.13 18.63
CA MET A 1 13.01 4.80 17.42
C MET A 1 13.67 4.16 16.22
N VAL A 2 12.90 3.74 15.23
CA VAL A 2 13.47 3.39 13.93
C VAL A 2 13.69 4.70 13.21
N GLU A 3 14.94 5.08 13.00
CA GLU A 3 15.28 6.05 11.98
C GLU A 3 14.91 5.42 10.64
N PHE A 4 13.73 5.74 10.11
CA PHE A 4 13.47 5.58 8.69
C PHE A 4 14.27 6.68 8.01
N GLU A 5 15.59 6.46 7.90
CA GLU A 5 16.55 7.37 7.29
C GLU A 5 16.05 7.80 5.91
N ASN A 6 15.67 9.08 5.77
CA ASN A 6 15.51 9.85 4.53
C ASN A 6 15.17 9.04 3.26
N ILE A 7 14.15 8.20 3.28
CA ILE A 7 13.62 7.60 2.05
C ILE A 7 12.80 8.70 1.37
N PRO A 8 13.22 9.21 0.20
CA PRO A 8 12.47 10.24 -0.49
C PRO A 8 11.04 9.75 -0.71
N ASN A 9 10.07 10.63 -0.49
CA ASN A 9 8.66 10.36 -0.75
C ASN A 9 8.01 9.27 0.13
N LEU A 10 8.62 8.85 1.24
CA LEU A 10 8.02 7.92 2.20
C LEU A 10 8.07 8.45 3.63
N ILE A 11 6.94 8.38 4.33
CA ILE A 11 6.83 8.69 5.76
C ILE A 11 6.13 7.51 6.44
N ALA A 12 6.68 7.04 7.55
CA ALA A 12 6.05 6.04 8.40
C ALA A 12 5.82 6.66 9.78
N LEU A 13 4.57 6.60 10.24
CA LEU A 13 4.15 7.03 11.57
C LEU A 13 3.56 5.85 12.31
N GLU A 14 3.90 5.72 13.58
CA GLU A 14 3.34 4.71 14.45
C GLU A 14 2.30 5.35 15.37
N ILE A 15 1.10 4.76 15.44
CA ILE A 15 -0.06 5.32 16.11
C ILE A 15 -0.60 4.30 17.13
N GLY A 16 -0.94 4.78 18.32
CA GLY A 16 -1.49 3.97 19.40
C GLY A 16 -0.45 3.52 20.42
N GLU A 17 -0.93 2.77 21.42
CA GLU A 17 -0.12 2.28 22.54
C GLU A 17 -0.24 0.75 22.66
N GLU A 18 0.84 0.13 23.11
CA GLU A 18 0.95 -1.31 23.40
C GLU A 18 0.34 -2.21 22.31
N GLN A 19 -0.75 -2.92 22.63
CA GLN A 19 -1.36 -3.96 21.78
C GLN A 19 -2.24 -3.39 20.66
N ASN A 20 -2.63 -2.11 20.73
CA ASN A 20 -3.49 -1.46 19.73
C ASN A 20 -2.69 -0.64 18.71
N LYS A 21 -1.38 -0.89 18.62
CA LYS A 21 -0.47 -0.09 17.82
C LYS A 21 -0.51 -0.51 16.36
N PHE A 22 -0.71 0.46 15.48
CA PHE A 22 -0.63 0.27 14.03
C PHE A 22 0.34 1.28 13.42
N GLN A 23 0.80 1.00 12.20
CA GLN A 23 1.64 1.93 11.46
C GLN A 23 0.87 2.49 10.27
N LEU A 24 0.95 3.81 10.08
CA LEU A 24 0.49 4.48 8.88
C LEU A 24 1.72 4.87 8.06
N VAL A 25 1.82 4.30 6.87
CA VAL A 25 2.91 4.55 5.94
C VAL A 25 2.35 5.23 4.72
N THR A 26 2.80 6.45 4.45
CA THR A 26 2.48 7.14 3.21
C THR A 26 3.67 7.12 2.26
N CYS A 27 3.42 6.80 0.99
CA CYS A 27 4.44 6.71 -0.05
C CYS A 27 3.93 7.35 -1.33
N TYR A 28 4.74 8.22 -1.92
CA TYR A 28 4.56 8.69 -3.29
C TYR A 28 5.59 8.00 -4.19
N SER A 29 5.12 7.23 -5.17
CA SER A 29 5.96 6.57 -6.17
C SER A 29 5.67 7.13 -7.56
N PRO A 30 6.50 8.07 -8.07
CA PRO A 30 6.35 8.67 -9.40
C PRO A 30 6.25 7.63 -10.52
N PRO A 31 5.61 7.92 -11.67
CA PRO A 31 5.40 6.96 -12.75
C PRO A 31 6.66 6.21 -13.24
N HIS A 32 7.82 6.85 -13.14
CA HIS A 32 9.10 6.33 -13.64
C HIS A 32 9.98 5.67 -12.57
N GLU A 33 9.59 5.76 -11.30
CA GLU A 33 10.31 5.17 -10.17
C GLU A 33 9.68 3.86 -9.73
N GLN A 34 10.46 3.01 -9.06
CA GLN A 34 9.95 1.77 -8.50
C GLN A 34 9.33 2.01 -7.12
N ILE A 35 8.40 1.14 -6.72
CA ILE A 35 7.91 1.12 -5.33
C ILE A 35 9.00 0.46 -4.48
N PRO A 36 9.37 1.03 -3.32
CA PRO A 36 10.44 0.50 -2.48
C PRO A 36 9.98 -0.73 -1.66
N PHE A 37 9.72 -1.85 -2.33
CA PHE A 37 9.16 -3.06 -1.68
C PHE A 37 10.03 -3.61 -0.55
N GLU A 38 11.37 -3.54 -0.67
CA GLU A 38 12.27 -3.97 0.41
C GLU A 38 12.04 -3.17 1.72
N ILE A 39 11.64 -1.90 1.61
CA ILE A 39 11.30 -1.07 2.76
C ILE A 39 9.92 -1.46 3.29
N PHE A 40 8.95 -1.76 2.42
CA PHE A 40 7.64 -2.23 2.84
C PHE A 40 7.76 -3.55 3.61
N ASP A 41 8.61 -4.47 3.16
CA ASP A 41 8.90 -5.73 3.84
C ASP A 41 9.50 -5.48 5.24
N ARG A 42 10.47 -4.57 5.35
CA ARG A 42 11.07 -4.20 6.64
C ARG A 42 10.08 -3.53 7.60
N ILE A 43 9.10 -2.80 7.08
CA ILE A 43 8.01 -2.20 7.85
C ILE A 43 7.07 -3.30 8.35
N LEU A 44 6.60 -4.18 7.46
CA LEU A 44 5.71 -5.29 7.81
C LEU A 44 6.33 -6.25 8.82
N GLN A 45 7.63 -6.53 8.70
CA GLN A 45 8.38 -7.34 9.67
C GLN A 45 8.41 -6.72 11.08
N LYS A 46 8.29 -5.40 11.19
CA LYS A 46 8.26 -4.69 12.48
C LYS A 46 6.86 -4.57 13.05
N ASN A 47 5.87 -4.35 12.19
CA ASN A 47 4.48 -4.27 12.57
C ASN A 47 3.61 -4.80 11.44
N GLU A 48 2.99 -5.97 11.64
CA GLU A 48 2.07 -6.56 10.66
C GLU A 48 0.77 -5.76 10.51
N ASN A 49 0.45 -4.89 11.49
CA ASN A 49 -0.67 -3.94 11.44
C ASN A 49 -0.26 -2.64 10.74
N SER A 50 0.47 -2.74 9.62
CA SER A 50 0.89 -1.58 8.82
C SER A 50 -0.09 -1.30 7.69
N ILE A 51 -0.53 -0.06 7.57
CA ILE A 51 -1.35 0.45 6.47
C ILE A 51 -0.45 1.26 5.54
N PHE A 52 -0.36 0.88 4.27
CA PHE A 52 0.34 1.63 3.24
C PHE A 52 -0.64 2.46 2.43
N THR A 53 -0.34 3.73 2.21
CA THR A 53 -1.19 4.63 1.43
C THR A 53 -0.40 5.61 0.58
N GLY A 54 -1.04 6.20 -0.43
CA GLY A 54 -0.49 7.27 -1.27
C GLY A 54 -0.56 6.97 -2.76
N ASP A 55 -0.09 7.89 -3.58
CA ASP A 55 -0.05 7.73 -5.04
C ASP A 55 1.12 6.83 -5.45
N LEU A 56 0.80 5.58 -5.76
CA LEU A 56 1.78 4.60 -6.19
C LEU A 56 1.96 4.57 -7.71
N ASN A 57 1.12 5.28 -8.48
CA ASN A 57 1.08 5.20 -9.95
C ASN A 57 0.97 3.75 -10.51
N ALA A 58 0.43 2.83 -9.71
CA ALA A 58 0.34 1.40 -10.02
C ALA A 58 -1.06 1.03 -10.52
N LYS A 59 -1.16 0.46 -11.72
CA LYS A 59 -2.42 0.11 -12.37
C LYS A 59 -2.48 -1.39 -12.63
N HIS A 60 -3.48 -2.06 -12.08
CA HIS A 60 -3.75 -3.47 -12.34
C HIS A 60 -5.26 -3.73 -12.34
N ASN A 61 -5.72 -4.72 -13.11
CA ASN A 61 -7.14 -4.97 -13.28
C ASN A 61 -7.84 -5.46 -11.99
N SER A 62 -7.08 -5.92 -11.00
CA SER A 62 -7.63 -6.35 -9.71
C SER A 62 -8.03 -5.20 -8.78
N TRP A 63 -7.63 -3.95 -9.06
CA TRP A 63 -8.03 -2.78 -8.28
C TRP A 63 -8.35 -1.53 -9.09
N SER A 64 -8.05 -1.50 -10.39
CA SER A 64 -8.28 -0.35 -11.26
C SER A 64 -9.03 -0.78 -12.52
N ARG A 65 -9.87 0.10 -13.07
CA ARG A 65 -10.59 -0.13 -14.36
C ARG A 65 -9.81 0.36 -15.58
N SER A 66 -8.50 0.54 -15.45
CA SER A 66 -7.61 1.06 -16.48
C SER A 66 -6.64 -0.01 -16.96
N VAL A 67 -6.09 0.17 -18.17
CA VAL A 67 -5.00 -0.68 -18.68
C VAL A 67 -3.88 -0.79 -17.65
N GLU A 68 -3.45 -2.02 -17.41
CA GLU A 68 -2.39 -2.34 -16.45
C GLU A 68 -1.06 -1.75 -16.89
N ASN A 69 -0.20 -1.44 -15.92
CA ASN A 69 1.18 -1.04 -16.18
C ASN A 69 2.17 -1.98 -15.46
N PRO A 70 3.46 -1.96 -15.84
CA PRO A 70 4.47 -2.82 -15.22
C PRO A 70 4.50 -2.67 -13.69
N LYS A 71 4.35 -1.45 -13.18
CA LYS A 71 4.33 -1.17 -11.75
C LYS A 71 3.17 -1.87 -11.02
N GLY A 72 1.98 -1.87 -11.62
CA GLY A 72 0.83 -2.61 -11.08
C GLY A 72 1.04 -4.11 -11.10
N LYS A 73 1.69 -4.67 -12.12
CA LYS A 73 2.06 -6.10 -12.13
C LYS A 73 3.06 -6.42 -11.02
N THR A 74 4.07 -5.58 -10.79
CA THR A 74 5.02 -5.77 -9.70
C THR A 74 4.34 -5.69 -8.33
N LEU A 75 3.46 -4.72 -8.12
CA LEU A 75 2.68 -4.61 -6.87
C LEU A 75 1.77 -5.83 -6.67
N PHE A 76 1.08 -6.29 -7.70
CA PHE A 76 0.24 -7.49 -7.63
C PHE A 76 1.05 -8.74 -7.27
N ASN A 77 2.23 -8.89 -7.88
CA ASN A 77 3.14 -9.99 -7.57
C ASN A 77 3.65 -9.91 -6.13
N TRP A 78 3.99 -8.71 -5.65
CA TRP A 78 4.40 -8.50 -4.25
C TRP A 78 3.29 -8.88 -3.27
N LEU A 79 2.04 -8.46 -3.51
CA LEU A 79 0.88 -8.86 -2.70
C LEU A 79 0.64 -10.38 -2.67
N SER A 80 1.15 -11.11 -3.67
CA SER A 80 0.95 -12.56 -3.81
C SER A 80 2.21 -13.38 -3.50
N SER A 81 3.34 -12.74 -3.13
CA SER A 81 4.64 -13.43 -3.08
C SER A 81 4.91 -14.19 -1.79
N SER A 82 4.17 -13.91 -0.72
CA SER A 82 4.31 -14.59 0.58
C SER A 82 2.98 -14.66 1.32
N PRO A 83 2.82 -15.60 2.28
CA PRO A 83 1.62 -15.63 3.13
C PRO A 83 1.38 -14.31 3.87
N THR A 84 2.43 -13.64 4.34
CA THR A 84 2.33 -12.33 5.01
C THR A 84 1.87 -11.23 4.07
N HIS A 85 2.28 -11.24 2.80
CA HIS A 85 1.79 -10.24 1.84
C HIS A 85 0.37 -10.52 1.40
N ALA A 86 -0.02 -11.81 1.35
CA ALA A 86 -1.36 -12.23 0.96
C ALA A 86 -2.45 -11.85 1.98
N THR A 87 -2.07 -11.47 3.21
CA THR A 87 -3.01 -10.87 4.17
C THR A 87 -3.25 -9.38 3.92
N MET A 88 -2.58 -8.78 2.93
CA MET A 88 -2.74 -7.37 2.60
C MET A 88 -3.72 -7.20 1.45
N GLU A 89 -4.62 -6.23 1.57
CA GLU A 89 -5.63 -5.93 0.57
C GLU A 89 -5.60 -4.46 0.17
N ILE A 90 -5.76 -4.21 -1.13
CA ILE A 90 -6.14 -2.87 -1.60
C ILE A 90 -7.62 -2.66 -1.25
N ILE A 91 -7.89 -1.60 -0.51
CA ILE A 91 -9.21 -1.35 0.08
C ILE A 91 -10.09 -0.51 -0.85
N ASN A 92 -9.52 0.52 -1.45
CA ASN A 92 -10.25 1.48 -2.29
C ASN A 92 -10.36 1.02 -3.77
N LYS A 93 -10.55 -0.29 -4.01
CA LYS A 93 -10.61 -0.87 -5.36
C LYS A 93 -11.68 -0.17 -6.20
N PHE A 94 -11.33 0.13 -7.45
CA PHE A 94 -12.19 0.68 -8.49
C PHE A 94 -12.77 2.07 -8.20
N ILE A 95 -12.28 2.75 -7.17
CA ILE A 95 -12.57 4.17 -6.91
C ILE A 95 -11.57 4.99 -7.74
N PRO A 96 -11.99 5.75 -8.75
CA PRO A 96 -11.07 6.57 -9.53
C PRO A 96 -10.42 7.63 -8.64
N THR A 97 -9.09 7.63 -8.57
CA THR A 97 -8.31 8.59 -7.77
C THR A 97 -7.40 9.46 -8.64
N SER A 98 -7.14 9.03 -9.88
CA SER A 98 -6.44 9.85 -10.87
C SER A 98 -7.32 10.99 -11.40
N THR A 99 -6.76 12.20 -11.50
CA THR A 99 -7.41 13.34 -12.16
C THR A 99 -7.40 13.26 -13.70
N ARG A 100 -6.59 12.36 -14.26
CA ARG A 100 -6.36 12.26 -15.73
C ARG A 100 -7.05 11.06 -16.37
N SER A 101 -7.58 10.13 -15.58
CA SER A 101 -8.16 8.88 -16.07
C SER A 101 -9.06 8.23 -15.03
N LYS A 102 -9.84 7.21 -15.41
CA LYS A 102 -10.63 6.40 -14.45
C LYS A 102 -9.79 5.42 -13.62
N ALA A 103 -8.49 5.68 -13.47
CA ALA A 103 -7.57 4.79 -12.77
C ALA A 103 -7.61 5.02 -11.26
N THR A 104 -7.47 3.94 -10.51
CA THR A 104 -7.21 3.93 -9.07
C THR A 104 -5.70 3.80 -8.89
N ILE A 105 -5.02 4.91 -8.53
CA ILE A 105 -3.55 4.98 -8.40
C ILE A 105 -3.09 5.46 -7.02
N ASP A 106 -3.88 6.29 -6.37
CA ASP A 106 -3.84 6.48 -4.91
C ASP A 106 -4.43 5.23 -4.28
N LEU A 107 -3.63 4.48 -3.54
CA LEU A 107 -4.01 3.19 -2.97
C LEU A 107 -4.06 3.29 -1.45
N ILE A 108 -4.93 2.47 -0.86
CA ILE A 108 -4.93 2.14 0.56
C ILE A 108 -4.74 0.62 0.62
N ILE A 109 -3.62 0.18 1.16
CA ILE A 109 -3.25 -1.23 1.31
C ILE A 109 -3.18 -1.52 2.80
N ALA A 110 -4.03 -2.40 3.31
CA ALA A 110 -4.14 -2.70 4.72
C ALA A 110 -4.29 -4.20 4.95
N PRO A 111 -3.98 -4.71 6.16
CA PRO A 111 -4.29 -6.09 6.52
C PRO A 111 -5.79 -6.38 6.39
N SER A 112 -6.17 -7.54 5.84
CA SER A 112 -7.57 -7.94 5.62
C SER A 112 -8.42 -7.86 6.88
N HIS A 113 -7.84 -8.18 8.05
CA HIS A 113 -8.54 -8.12 9.33
C HIS A 113 -8.87 -6.68 9.76
N MET A 114 -8.11 -5.67 9.31
CA MET A 114 -8.43 -4.25 9.54
C MET A 114 -9.43 -3.72 8.50
N ALA A 115 -9.39 -4.30 7.29
CA ALA A 115 -10.24 -3.94 6.16
C ALA A 115 -11.70 -4.34 6.35
N SER A 116 -11.94 -5.58 6.81
CA SER A 116 -13.28 -6.15 7.03
C SER A 116 -14.11 -5.31 8.01
N ASP A 117 -13.43 -4.73 9.00
CA ASP A 117 -14.08 -4.02 10.10
C ASP A 117 -14.43 -2.57 9.73
N THR A 118 -13.86 -2.04 8.63
CA THR A 118 -13.91 -0.60 8.32
C THR A 118 -14.74 -0.24 7.07
N PHE A 119 -14.86 -1.14 6.07
CA PHE A 119 -15.49 -0.81 4.76
C PHE A 119 -16.50 -1.84 4.25
N SER A 120 -17.21 -2.50 5.17
CA SER A 120 -18.40 -3.29 4.82
C SER A 120 -19.52 -2.35 4.38
N PHE A 121 -19.69 -2.17 3.07
CA PHE A 121 -20.86 -1.51 2.47
C PHE A 121 -21.97 -2.52 2.17
#